data_AF-A0A2R7P3G4-F1
#
_entry.id   AF-A0A2R7P3G4-F1
#
_cell.length_a   1.000
_cell.length_b   1.000
_cell.length_c   1.000
_cell.angle_alpha   90.00
_cell.angle_beta   90.00
_cell.angle_gamma   90.00
#
_symmetry.space_group_name_H-M   'P 1'
#
loop_
_entity.id
_entity.type
_entity.pdbx_description
1 polymer ?
#
loop_
_entity_poly.entity_id
_entity_poly.type
_entity_poly.pdbx_seq_one_letter_code
_entity_poly.pdbx_strand_id
1 'polypeptide(L)'
;VTTICSDKTGTLTQNRMHAELLLAHGVRWVPGDPLPGAAHAEALCAAALCNDATLQVHNEEGQSGIQWLGDPTEIALVLAAHAGGLDKAQLDAASPRVQEQP
;
A
#
# COMPACT_ATOMS: atom_id res chain seq x y z
N VAL A 1 -3.84 2.55 39.13
CA VAL A 1 -2.63 2.28 38.30
C VAL A 1 -1.80 3.55 38.30
N THR A 2 -0.52 3.48 38.69
CA THR A 2 0.38 4.66 38.73
C THR A 2 1.43 4.65 37.63
N THR A 3 1.72 3.49 37.04
CA THR A 3 2.63 3.32 35.89
C THR A 3 2.10 2.22 34.97
N ILE A 4 2.17 2.43 33.66
CA ILE A 4 1.90 1.40 32.63
C ILE A 4 3.21 1.15 31.87
N CYS A 5 3.61 -0.12 31.77
CA CYS A 5 4.68 -0.57 30.89
C CYS A 5 4.05 -1.38 29.76
N SER A 6 4.18 -0.92 28.52
CA SER A 6 3.61 -1.59 27.34
C SER A 6 4.69 -1.87 26.31
N ASP A 7 4.54 -3.02 25.65
CA ASP A 7 5.33 -3.32 24.46
C ASP A 7 4.92 -2.39 23.29
N LYS A 8 5.81 -2.20 22.32
CA LYS A 8 5.53 -1.32 21.17
C LYS A 8 4.80 -2.09 20.06
N THR A 9 5.35 -3.19 19.58
CA THR A 9 4.91 -3.81 18.32
C THR A 9 3.76 -4.76 18.55
N GLY A 10 2.62 -4.52 17.91
CA GLY A 10 1.42 -5.32 18.12
C GLY A 10 0.66 -4.97 19.41
N THR A 11 1.13 -3.96 20.16
CA THR A 11 0.44 -3.38 21.32
C THR A 11 0.17 -1.90 21.12
N LEU A 12 1.22 -1.07 20.96
CA LEU A 12 1.07 0.36 20.63
C LEU A 12 0.94 0.59 19.12
N THR A 13 1.62 -0.23 18.31
CA THR A 13 1.56 -0.19 16.85
C THR A 13 0.85 -1.43 16.32
N GLN A 14 0.33 -1.34 15.10
CA GLN A 14 -0.49 -2.40 14.51
C GLN A 14 0.32 -3.64 14.06
N ASN A 15 1.66 -3.64 14.23
CA ASN A 15 2.54 -4.64 13.62
C ASN A 15 2.30 -4.81 12.11
N ARG A 16 2.01 -3.70 11.42
CA ARG A 16 1.78 -3.66 9.97
C ARG A 16 2.54 -2.47 9.40
N MET A 17 3.32 -2.72 8.36
CA MET A 17 3.97 -1.66 7.59
C MET A 17 2.90 -0.87 6.83
N HIS A 18 3.02 0.45 6.81
CA HIS A 18 2.18 1.33 6.02
C HIS A 18 3.03 2.50 5.54
N ALA A 19 2.72 3.03 4.34
CA ALA A 19 3.36 4.25 3.89
C ALA A 19 2.80 5.43 4.68
N GLU A 20 3.68 6.23 5.30
CA GLU A 20 3.25 7.41 6.06
C GLU A 20 3.17 8.66 5.18
N LEU A 21 3.99 8.73 4.13
CA LEU A 21 4.14 9.93 3.32
C LEU A 21 4.73 9.65 1.93
N LEU A 22 4.21 10.35 0.92
CA LEU A 22 4.84 10.51 -0.39
C LEU A 22 5.35 11.96 -0.53
N LEU A 23 6.57 12.12 -1.06
CA LEU A 23 7.14 13.41 -1.40
C LEU A 23 7.41 13.48 -2.90
N ALA A 24 6.74 14.40 -3.60
CA ALA A 24 6.99 14.67 -5.01
C ALA A 24 7.11 16.18 -5.22
N HIS A 25 8.17 16.62 -5.91
CA HIS A 25 8.50 18.03 -6.14
C HIS A 25 8.44 18.92 -4.88
N GLY A 26 8.90 18.40 -3.74
CA GLY A 26 8.89 19.13 -2.46
C GLY A 26 7.51 19.24 -1.79
N VAL A 27 6.46 18.68 -2.40
CA VAL A 27 5.10 18.68 -1.85
C VAL A 27 4.82 17.31 -1.23
N ARG A 28 4.41 17.36 0.04
CA ARG A 28 4.04 16.18 0.84
C ARG A 28 2.60 15.77 0.53
N TRP A 29 2.36 14.47 0.47
CA TRP A 29 1.04 13.86 0.46
C TRP A 29 0.99 12.72 1.48
N VAL A 30 -0.13 12.56 2.16
CA VAL A 30 -0.39 11.49 3.12
C VAL A 30 -1.52 10.61 2.59
N PRO A 31 -1.44 9.28 2.72
CA PRO A 31 -2.50 8.39 2.26
C PRO A 31 -3.90 8.77 2.77
N GLY A 32 -4.83 8.93 1.83
CA GLY A 32 -6.22 9.34 2.09
C GLY A 32 -6.50 10.82 1.81
N ASP A 33 -5.48 11.66 1.70
CA ASP A 33 -5.65 13.07 1.29
C ASP A 33 -5.90 13.18 -0.23
N PRO A 34 -6.55 14.27 -0.70
CA PRO A 34 -6.61 14.58 -2.12
C PRO A 34 -5.21 14.71 -2.73
N LEU A 35 -5.00 14.10 -3.90
CA LEU A 35 -3.70 14.16 -4.58
C LEU A 35 -3.35 15.60 -4.99
N PRO A 36 -2.16 16.11 -4.65
CA PRO A 36 -1.78 17.49 -4.97
C PRO A 36 -1.57 17.76 -6.46
N GLY A 37 -1.21 16.73 -7.25
CA GLY A 37 -0.94 16.88 -8.67
C GLY A 37 -0.54 15.58 -9.36
N ALA A 38 -0.28 15.68 -10.67
CA ALA A 38 0.02 14.54 -11.53
C ALA A 38 1.27 13.76 -11.09
N ALA A 39 2.30 14.45 -10.60
CA ALA A 39 3.53 13.79 -10.14
C ALA A 39 3.29 12.82 -8.97
N HIS A 40 2.35 13.13 -8.06
CA HIS A 40 1.98 12.23 -6.97
C HIS A 40 1.24 11.00 -7.51
N ALA A 41 0.33 11.21 -8.47
CA ALA A 41 -0.38 10.12 -9.12
C ALA A 41 0.58 9.20 -9.90
N GLU A 42 1.53 9.77 -10.65
CA GLU A 42 2.55 9.02 -11.40
C GLU A 42 3.48 8.24 -10.47
N ALA A 43 3.92 8.84 -9.36
CA ALA A 43 4.76 8.15 -8.38
C ALA A 43 4.03 6.99 -7.70
N LEU A 44 2.74 7.15 -7.34
CA LEU A 44 1.92 6.06 -6.80
C LEU A 44 1.64 4.98 -7.85
N CYS A 45 1.44 5.36 -9.11
CA CYS A 45 1.30 4.41 -10.22
C CYS A 45 2.58 3.58 -10.39
N ALA A 46 3.74 4.22 -10.39
CA ALA A 46 5.04 3.54 -10.42
C ALA A 46 5.22 2.59 -9.22
N ALA A 47 4.84 3.03 -8.02
CA ALA A 47 4.90 2.23 -6.80
C ALA A 47 3.96 1.01 -6.83
N ALA A 48 2.85 1.07 -7.57
CA ALA A 48 1.92 -0.05 -7.73
C ALA A 48 2.35 -1.02 -8.85
N LEU A 49 2.88 -0.51 -9.96
CA LEU A 49 3.30 -1.31 -11.11
C LEU A 49 4.65 -2.00 -10.90
N CYS A 50 5.59 -1.35 -10.21
CA CYS A 50 6.91 -1.89 -9.86
C CYS A 50 6.84 -2.61 -8.49
N ASN A 51 5.89 -3.55 -8.36
CA ASN A 51 5.56 -4.18 -7.09
C ASN A 51 4.92 -5.55 -7.33
N ASP A 52 5.34 -6.55 -6.55
CA ASP A 52 4.93 -7.95 -6.73
C ASP A 52 3.79 -8.35 -5.78
N ALA A 53 3.30 -7.44 -4.94
CA ALA A 53 2.16 -7.73 -4.09
C ALA A 53 0.91 -8.04 -4.92
N THR A 54 0.30 -9.20 -4.65
CA THR A 54 -0.88 -9.69 -5.36
C THR A 54 -2.11 -9.72 -4.47
N LEU A 55 -3.28 -9.51 -5.07
CA LEU A 55 -4.56 -9.59 -4.38
C LEU A 55 -5.04 -11.05 -4.34
N GLN A 56 -5.12 -11.64 -3.15
CA GLN A 56 -5.77 -12.93 -2.95
C GLN A 56 -7.16 -12.75 -2.36
N VAL A 57 -8.13 -13.38 -3.00
CA VAL A 57 -9.48 -13.52 -2.45
C VAL A 57 -9.51 -14.83 -1.67
N HIS A 58 -9.57 -14.74 -0.34
CA HIS A 58 -9.79 -15.91 0.50
C HIS A 58 -11.28 -16.20 0.56
N ASN A 59 -11.65 -17.42 0.16
CA ASN A 59 -12.99 -17.97 0.28
C ASN A 59 -12.90 -19.22 1.18
N GLU A 60 -12.80 -19.01 2.49
CA GLU A 60 -12.96 -20.09 3.46
C GLU A 60 -14.32 -19.95 4.16
N GLU A 61 -14.87 -21.08 4.61
CA GLU A 61 -16.24 -21.28 5.10
C GLU A 61 -16.77 -20.10 5.95
N GLY A 62 -17.48 -19.18 5.29
CA GLY A 62 -18.21 -18.08 5.93
C GLY A 62 -17.47 -16.74 6.04
N GLN A 63 -16.21 -16.62 5.61
CA GLN A 63 -15.49 -15.34 5.60
C GLN A 63 -14.81 -15.12 4.24
N SER A 64 -15.48 -14.35 3.38
CA SER A 64 -14.88 -13.79 2.17
C SER A 64 -14.03 -12.58 2.58
N GLY A 65 -12.72 -12.70 2.41
CA GLY A 65 -11.76 -11.66 2.76
C GLY A 65 -10.84 -11.32 1.58
N ILE A 66 -10.50 -10.04 1.45
CA ILE A 66 -9.47 -9.59 0.53
C ILE A 66 -8.16 -9.47 1.31
N GLN A 67 -7.13 -10.19 0.87
CA GLN A 67 -5.80 -10.14 1.48
C GLN A 67 -4.74 -9.86 0.42
N TRP A 68 -3.83 -8.93 0.70
CA TRP A 68 -2.64 -8.72 -0.11
C TRP A 68 -1.54 -9.70 0.32
N LEU A 69 -0.89 -10.33 -0.65
CA LEU A 69 0.24 -11.23 -0.46
C LEU A 69 1.49 -10.64 -1.11
N GLY A 70 2.56 -10.49 -0.35
CA GLY A 70 3.81 -9.83 -0.73
C GLY A 70 4.63 -9.50 0.51
N ASP A 71 5.79 -8.87 0.36
CA ASP A 71 6.51 -8.38 1.53
C ASP A 71 5.79 -7.19 2.20
N PRO A 72 6.03 -6.89 3.49
CA PRO A 72 5.32 -5.82 4.18
C PRO A 72 5.44 -4.45 3.51
N THR A 73 6.58 -4.15 2.88
CA THR A 73 6.83 -2.86 2.21
C THR A 73 6.06 -2.80 0.90
N GLU A 74 6.08 -3.87 0.12
CA GLU A 74 5.31 -3.99 -1.11
C GLU A 74 3.82 -3.79 -0.87
N ILE A 75 3.27 -4.49 0.13
CA ILE A 75 1.87 -4.35 0.53
C ILE A 75 1.58 -2.89 0.94
N ALA A 76 2.47 -2.26 1.71
CA ALA A 76 2.29 -0.88 2.14
C ALA A 76 2.23 0.11 0.96
N LEU A 77 3.03 -0.09 -0.08
CA LEU A 77 3.04 0.74 -1.28
C LEU A 77 1.78 0.56 -2.13
N VAL A 78 1.30 -0.68 -2.29
CA VAL A 78 0.03 -0.92 -3.01
C VAL A 78 -1.15 -0.31 -2.26
N LEU A 79 -1.18 -0.43 -0.93
CA LEU A 79 -2.22 0.22 -0.12
C LEU A 79 -2.14 1.75 -0.19
N ALA A 80 -0.94 2.33 -0.31
CA ALA A 80 -0.77 3.76 -0.53
C ALA A 80 -1.33 4.18 -1.89
N ALA A 81 -1.03 3.43 -2.96
CA ALA A 81 -1.60 3.69 -4.28
C ALA A 81 -3.13 3.62 -4.26
N HIS A 82 -3.70 2.62 -3.57
CA HIS A 82 -5.14 2.50 -3.35
C HIS A 82 -5.73 3.69 -2.60
N ALA A 83 -5.07 4.18 -1.56
CA ALA A 83 -5.47 5.38 -0.83
C ALA A 83 -5.39 6.66 -1.69
N GLY A 84 -4.56 6.67 -2.73
CA GLY A 84 -4.52 7.71 -3.77
C GLY A 84 -5.55 7.52 -4.89
N GLY A 85 -6.43 6.52 -4.78
CA GLY A 85 -7.48 6.22 -5.76
C GLY A 85 -7.03 5.37 -6.95
N LEU A 86 -5.86 4.74 -6.87
CA LEU A 86 -5.35 3.86 -7.93
C LEU A 86 -5.59 2.39 -7.57
N ASP A 87 -6.18 1.63 -8.48
CA ASP A 87 -6.36 0.19 -8.31
C ASP A 87 -5.25 -0.59 -9.04
N LYS A 88 -4.44 -1.35 -8.28
CA LYS A 88 -3.33 -2.11 -8.86
C LYS A 88 -3.80 -3.13 -9.90
N ALA A 89 -4.91 -3.82 -9.68
CA ALA A 89 -5.38 -4.83 -10.64
C ALA A 89 -5.80 -4.18 -11.98
N GLN A 90 -6.43 -3.00 -11.93
CA GLN A 90 -6.72 -2.21 -13.13
C GLN A 90 -5.44 -1.70 -13.81
N LEU A 91 -4.45 -1.24 -13.04
CA LEU A 91 -3.17 -0.79 -13.56
C LEU A 91 -2.39 -1.92 -14.25
N ASP A 92 -2.30 -3.09 -13.62
CA ASP A 92 -1.62 -4.27 -14.19
C ASP A 92 -2.30 -4.73 -15.48
N ALA A 93 -3.63 -4.67 -15.56
CA ALA A 93 -4.38 -4.98 -16.78
C ALA A 93 -4.15 -3.94 -17.90
N ALA A 94 -4.08 -2.65 -17.54
CA ALA A 94 -3.85 -1.56 -18.49
C ALA A 94 -2.38 -1.44 -18.96
N SER A 95 -1.44 -1.87 -18.12
CA SER A 95 0.01 -1.82 -18.37
C SER A 95 0.65 -3.20 -18.13
N PRO A 96 0.43 -4.18 -19.01
CA PRO A 96 0.97 -5.53 -18.83
C PRO A 96 2.49 -5.51 -18.72
N ARG A 97 3.01 -6.14 -17.66
CA ARG A 97 4.45 -6.23 -17.42
C ARG A 97 5.10 -7.11 -18.48
N VAL A 98 6.03 -6.55 -19.24
CA VAL A 98 6.77 -7.27 -20.30
C VAL A 98 8.11 -7.83 -19.79
N GLN A 99 8.71 -7.14 -18.83
CA GLN A 99 10.00 -7.51 -18.24
C GLN A 99 10.07 -6.97 -16.81
N GLU A 100 10.85 -7.65 -15.96
CA GLU A 100 11.27 -7.19 -14.64
C GLU A 100 12.75 -7.46 -14.39
N GLN A 101 13.29 -6.79 -13.38
CA GLN A 101 14.60 -7.03 -12.79
C GLN A 101 14.39 -7.03 -11.27
N PRO A 102 14.43 -8.20 -10.60
CA PRO A 102 14.24 -8.31 -9.15
C PRO A 102 15.37 -7.68 -8.33
#